data_AF-A0A944TEB3-F1
#
_entry.id   AF-A0A944TEB3-F1
#
_cell.length_a   1.000
_cell.length_b   1.000
_cell.length_c   1.000
_cell.angle_alpha   90.00
_cell.angle_beta   90.00
_cell.angle_gamma   90.00
#
_symmetry.space_group_name_H-M   'P 1'
#
loop_
_entity.id
_entity.type
_entity.pdbx_description
1 polymer ?
#
loop_
_entity_poly.entity_id
_entity_poly.type
_entity_poly.pdbx_seq_one_letter_code
_entity_poly.pdbx_strand_id
1 'polypeptide(L)'
;MAAGAFVKGVAGVGLPIISVPVMAAVLGVEHAVAVMIIPSMVANTSMLWVLRREASANRELMVFIALGVVGTVLGAWILSAADQNLMFLVLAIWVVAYLVVRTLRSDFQISDRRGSILAPIVGFVAGIFQSATGLSFPVFGPYLQARQFGRDRFAFNSSALLAVFAAVQFASFTSFDLLTPSLMAEGALAVIPMAIALPIGIRAARHFNKKNFDRLVVGMLLVTATILVFRGFQIF
;
A
#
# COMPACT_ATOMS: atom_id res chain seq x y z
N MET A 1 13.99 1.03 -4.83
CA MET A 1 13.26 2.29 -5.13
C MET A 1 12.83 2.45 -6.57
N ALA A 2 13.75 2.57 -7.54
CA ALA A 2 13.38 2.84 -8.95
C ALA A 2 12.38 1.83 -9.54
N ALA A 3 12.62 0.52 -9.35
CA ALA A 3 11.69 -0.52 -9.81
C ALA A 3 10.29 -0.39 -9.20
N GLY A 4 10.19 -0.16 -7.88
CA GLY A 4 8.92 0.07 -7.20
C GLY A 4 8.20 1.32 -7.70
N ALA A 5 8.94 2.41 -7.96
CA ALA A 5 8.40 3.65 -8.48
C ALA A 5 7.88 3.51 -9.91
N PHE A 6 8.61 2.78 -10.77
CA PHE A 6 8.15 2.44 -12.12
C PHE A 6 6.84 1.66 -12.08
N VAL A 7 6.76 0.60 -11.27
CA VAL A 7 5.54 -0.20 -11.13
C VAL A 7 4.39 0.64 -10.57
N LYS A 8 4.64 1.52 -9.59
CA LYS A 8 3.64 2.48 -9.12
C LYS A 8 3.13 3.38 -10.24
N GLY A 9 4.01 3.87 -11.10
CA GLY A 9 3.60 4.69 -12.24
C GLY A 9 2.72 3.92 -13.23
N VAL A 10 3.00 2.64 -13.46
CA VAL A 10 2.19 1.78 -14.34
C VAL A 10 0.84 1.44 -13.70
N ALA A 11 0.85 1.03 -12.43
CA ALA A 11 -0.25 0.34 -11.79
C ALA A 11 -1.09 1.21 -10.82
N GLY A 12 -0.61 2.42 -10.47
CA GLY A 12 -1.20 3.20 -9.37
C GLY A 12 -0.64 2.84 -7.98
N VAL A 13 -0.16 1.61 -7.84
CA VAL A 13 0.29 0.96 -6.61
C VAL A 13 1.60 0.23 -6.88
N GLY A 14 2.41 -0.05 -5.86
CA GLY A 14 3.59 -0.91 -6.04
C GLY A 14 4.91 -0.41 -5.49
N LEU A 15 5.00 0.89 -5.21
CA LEU A 15 6.23 1.45 -4.65
C LEU A 15 6.60 0.78 -3.32
N PRO A 16 5.72 0.70 -2.31
CA PRO A 16 6.01 -0.02 -1.07
C PRO A 16 6.07 -1.54 -1.26
N ILE A 17 5.20 -2.08 -2.11
CA ILE A 17 5.08 -3.54 -2.35
C ILE A 17 6.39 -4.16 -2.82
N ILE A 18 7.14 -3.44 -3.66
CA ILE A 18 8.42 -3.90 -4.19
C ILE A 18 9.57 -3.41 -3.32
N SER A 19 9.53 -2.17 -2.85
CA SER A 19 10.69 -1.57 -2.19
C SER A 19 10.84 -2.01 -0.73
N VAL A 20 9.73 -2.17 0.01
CA VAL A 20 9.78 -2.56 1.43
C VAL A 20 10.40 -3.95 1.62
N PRO A 21 9.98 -5.03 0.92
CA PRO A 21 10.55 -6.34 1.20
C PRO A 21 12.02 -6.46 0.81
N VAL A 22 12.44 -5.75 -0.24
CA VAL A 22 13.85 -5.69 -0.68
C VAL A 22 14.70 -4.96 0.36
N MET A 23 14.27 -3.77 0.81
CA MET A 23 15.01 -3.02 1.82
C MET A 23 15.00 -3.74 3.17
N ALA A 24 13.85 -4.31 3.55
CA ALA A 24 13.71 -5.05 4.80
C ALA A 24 14.56 -6.33 4.84
N ALA A 25 15.05 -6.82 3.71
CA ALA A 25 15.91 -8.02 3.65
C ALA A 25 17.36 -7.69 4.02
N VAL A 26 17.74 -6.43 3.82
CA VAL A 26 19.11 -5.95 4.02
C VAL A 26 19.21 -5.09 5.28
N LEU A 27 18.20 -4.26 5.54
CA LEU A 27 18.22 -3.19 6.54
C LEU A 27 17.26 -3.42 7.71
N GLY A 28 16.44 -4.48 7.66
CA GLY A 28 15.37 -4.72 8.62
C GLY A 28 14.08 -3.97 8.29
N VAL A 29 12.96 -4.48 8.83
CA VAL A 29 11.60 -4.05 8.47
C VAL A 29 11.33 -2.63 8.95
N GLU A 30 11.65 -2.35 10.21
CA GLU A 30 11.43 -1.03 10.83
C GLU A 30 12.12 0.08 10.02
N HIS A 31 13.41 -0.10 9.72
CA HIS A 31 14.19 0.82 8.92
C HIS A 31 13.58 0.99 7.51
N ALA A 32 13.24 -0.11 6.83
CA ALA A 32 12.64 -0.06 5.51
C ALA A 32 11.29 0.67 5.49
N VAL A 33 10.46 0.48 6.52
CA VAL A 33 9.17 1.16 6.67
C VAL A 33 9.38 2.65 6.91
N ALA A 34 10.30 3.04 7.79
CA ALA A 34 10.60 4.44 8.11
C ALA A 34 11.15 5.21 6.89
N VAL A 35 12.15 4.65 6.19
CA VAL A 35 12.73 5.26 4.96
C VAL A 35 11.67 5.44 3.87
N MET A 36 10.68 4.55 3.80
CA MET A 36 9.63 4.58 2.77
C MET A 36 8.58 5.67 2.98
N ILE A 37 8.47 6.28 4.16
CA ILE A 37 7.41 7.25 4.47
C ILE A 37 7.49 8.45 3.51
N ILE A 38 8.66 9.08 3.42
CA ILE A 38 8.86 10.29 2.60
C ILE A 38 8.63 10.00 1.10
N PRO A 39 9.30 9.00 0.48
CA PRO A 39 9.07 8.66 -0.92
C PRO A 39 7.63 8.27 -1.22
N SER A 40 6.97 7.53 -0.31
CA SER A 40 5.57 7.15 -0.49
C SER A 40 4.67 8.38 -0.48
N MET A 41 4.86 9.28 0.48
CA MET A 41 4.11 10.52 0.57
C MET A 41 4.27 11.36 -0.71
N VAL A 42 5.51 11.58 -1.17
CA VAL A 42 5.78 12.34 -2.40
C VAL A 42 5.17 11.65 -3.63
N ALA A 43 5.36 10.33 -3.78
CA ALA A 43 4.86 9.59 -4.94
C ALA A 43 3.34 9.54 -5.01
N ASN A 44 2.67 9.37 -3.86
CA ASN A 44 1.21 9.34 -3.78
C ASN A 44 0.61 10.73 -4.05
N THR A 45 1.18 11.79 -3.48
CA THR A 45 0.76 13.17 -3.77
C THR A 45 0.98 13.54 -5.24
N SER A 46 2.10 13.10 -5.83
CA SER A 46 2.35 13.30 -7.27
C SER A 46 1.30 12.58 -8.13
N MET A 47 0.92 11.35 -7.76
CA MET A 47 -0.14 10.62 -8.47
C MET A 47 -1.52 11.29 -8.32
N LEU A 48 -1.84 11.84 -7.15
CA LEU A 48 -3.07 12.64 -6.96
C LEU A 48 -3.09 13.84 -7.89
N TRP A 49 -1.96 14.54 -8.05
CA TRP A 49 -1.88 15.67 -8.97
C TRP A 49 -2.07 15.27 -10.44
N VAL A 50 -1.45 14.16 -10.85
CA VAL A 50 -1.55 13.62 -12.21
C VAL A 50 -2.97 13.14 -12.52
N LEU A 51 -3.61 12.47 -11.57
CA LEU A 51 -4.92 11.84 -11.72
C LEU A 51 -6.07 12.71 -11.17
N ARG A 52 -5.83 14.01 -10.92
CA ARG A 52 -6.81 14.92 -10.29
C ARG A 52 -8.17 15.01 -11.00
N ARG A 53 -8.24 14.63 -12.28
CA ARG A 53 -9.49 14.57 -13.04
C ARG A 53 -10.42 13.44 -12.59
N GLU A 54 -9.88 12.41 -11.96
CA GLU A 54 -10.64 11.30 -11.35
C GLU A 54 -11.12 11.60 -9.92
N ALA A 55 -10.78 12.79 -9.39
CA ALA A 55 -11.25 13.23 -8.09
C ALA A 55 -12.79 13.23 -8.09
N SER A 56 -13.35 12.38 -7.25
CA SER A 56 -14.78 12.31 -7.00
C SER A 56 -14.99 12.29 -5.49
N ALA A 57 -15.87 13.16 -5.01
CA ALA A 57 -16.28 13.17 -3.62
C ALA A 57 -17.15 11.93 -3.36
N ASN A 58 -16.50 10.82 -2.99
CA ASN A 58 -17.19 9.59 -2.60
C ASN A 58 -17.13 9.43 -1.08
N ARG A 59 -18.29 9.46 -0.43
CA ARG A 59 -18.45 9.25 1.01
C ARG A 59 -17.80 7.94 1.47
N GLU A 60 -17.86 6.89 0.66
CA GLU A 60 -17.23 5.60 0.95
C GLU A 60 -15.71 5.73 1.07
N LEU A 61 -15.06 6.44 0.13
CA LEU A 61 -13.62 6.67 0.19
C LEU A 61 -13.24 7.51 1.41
N MET A 62 -14.06 8.50 1.78
CA MET A 62 -13.83 9.31 2.97
C MET A 62 -13.93 8.50 4.26
N VAL A 63 -14.95 7.63 4.37
CA VAL A 63 -15.11 6.71 5.52
C VAL A 63 -13.95 5.73 5.59
N PHE A 64 -13.54 5.18 4.44
CA PHE A 64 -12.38 4.29 4.34
C PHE A 64 -11.12 5.00 4.87
N ILE A 65 -10.84 6.21 4.37
CA ILE A 65 -9.68 7.01 4.81
C ILE A 65 -9.77 7.30 6.30
N ALA A 66 -10.92 7.76 6.80
CA ALA A 66 -11.09 8.15 8.19
C ALA A 66 -10.80 7.01 9.16
N LEU A 67 -11.33 5.81 8.90
CA LEU A 67 -11.04 4.65 9.75
C LEU A 67 -9.61 4.14 9.55
N GLY A 68 -9.06 4.27 8.34
CA GLY A 68 -7.66 3.96 8.09
C GLY A 68 -6.68 4.90 8.77
N VAL A 69 -7.03 6.16 9.03
CA VAL A 69 -6.24 7.08 9.87
C VAL A 69 -6.12 6.50 11.29
N VAL A 70 -7.24 6.07 11.88
CA VAL A 70 -7.24 5.45 13.22
C VAL A 70 -6.39 4.18 13.23
N GLY A 71 -6.54 3.34 12.20
CA GLY A 71 -5.72 2.15 12.03
C GLY A 71 -4.23 2.47 11.88
N THR A 72 -3.88 3.52 11.14
CA THR A 72 -2.50 3.97 10.92
C THR A 72 -1.83 4.39 12.23
N VAL A 73 -2.53 5.11 13.11
CA VAL A 73 -2.01 5.48 14.44
C VAL A 73 -1.81 4.23 15.30
N LEU A 74 -2.80 3.34 15.34
CA LEU A 74 -2.71 2.09 16.09
C LEU A 74 -1.57 1.20 15.56
N GLY A 75 -1.39 1.10 14.25
CA GLY A 75 -0.30 0.34 13.64
C GLY A 75 1.09 0.89 13.97
N ALA A 76 1.22 2.22 14.09
CA ALA A 76 2.48 2.84 14.51
C ALA A 76 2.78 2.54 15.98
N TRP A 77 1.75 2.52 16.84
CA TRP A 77 1.88 2.11 18.24
C TRP A 77 2.18 0.62 18.39
N ILE A 78 1.56 -0.24 17.58
CA ILE A 78 1.89 -1.69 17.57
C ILE A 78 3.35 -1.87 17.13
N LEU A 79 3.83 -1.12 16.13
CA LEU A 79 5.23 -1.22 15.71
C LEU A 79 6.21 -0.83 16.82
N SER A 80 5.87 0.15 17.66
CA SER A 80 6.73 0.54 18.79
C SER A 80 6.64 -0.40 19.99
N ALA A 81 5.57 -1.20 20.12
CA ALA A 81 5.30 -2.00 21.32
C ALA A 81 5.34 -3.53 21.11
N ALA A 82 5.21 -4.05 19.89
CA ALA A 82 4.95 -5.46 19.63
C ALA A 82 6.06 -6.17 18.83
N ASP A 83 6.09 -7.50 18.94
CA ASP A 83 6.93 -8.38 18.14
C ASP A 83 6.51 -8.35 16.66
N GLN A 84 7.44 -7.94 15.79
CA GLN A 84 7.24 -7.86 14.33
C GLN A 84 6.76 -9.16 13.71
N ASN A 85 7.11 -10.32 14.29
CA ASN A 85 6.76 -11.62 13.75
C ASN A 85 5.24 -11.86 13.72
N LEU A 86 4.54 -11.39 14.76
CA LEU A 86 3.08 -11.53 14.86
C LEU A 86 2.38 -10.75 13.74
N MET A 87 2.90 -9.60 13.36
CA MET A 87 2.30 -8.77 12.31
C MET A 87 2.46 -9.37 10.91
N PHE A 88 3.61 -9.99 10.63
CA PHE A 88 3.79 -10.73 9.38
C PHE A 88 2.86 -11.92 9.28
N LEU A 89 2.65 -12.65 10.39
CA LEU A 89 1.73 -13.79 10.43
C LEU A 89 0.28 -13.37 10.15
N VAL A 90 -0.21 -12.30 10.78
CA VAL A 90 -1.58 -11.80 10.53
C VAL A 90 -1.73 -11.33 9.08
N LEU A 91 -0.74 -10.65 8.50
CA LEU A 91 -0.77 -10.25 7.09
C LEU A 91 -0.83 -11.48 6.17
N ALA A 92 0.02 -12.48 6.42
CA ALA A 92 0.06 -13.71 5.62
C ALA A 92 -1.28 -14.43 5.64
N ILE A 93 -1.90 -14.61 6.81
CA ILE A 93 -3.24 -15.20 6.96
C ILE A 93 -4.26 -14.42 6.14
N TRP A 94 -4.21 -13.09 6.19
CA TRP A 94 -5.18 -12.25 5.50
C TRP A 94 -5.05 -12.29 3.98
N VAL A 95 -3.83 -12.31 3.47
CA VAL A 95 -3.56 -12.48 2.04
C VAL A 95 -4.00 -13.86 1.55
N VAL A 96 -3.69 -14.92 2.30
CA VAL A 96 -4.13 -16.28 1.96
C VAL A 96 -5.66 -16.36 1.96
N ALA A 97 -6.32 -15.82 2.97
CA ALA A 97 -7.78 -15.79 3.03
C ALA A 97 -8.39 -15.09 1.80
N TYR A 98 -7.85 -13.93 1.41
CA TYR A 98 -8.28 -13.25 0.21
C TYR A 98 -8.05 -14.08 -1.06
N LEU A 99 -6.86 -14.65 -1.23
CA LEU A 99 -6.52 -15.47 -2.39
C LEU A 99 -7.43 -16.70 -2.51
N VAL A 100 -7.77 -17.34 -1.39
CA VAL A 100 -8.72 -18.45 -1.34
C VAL A 100 -10.11 -17.99 -1.78
N VAL A 101 -10.63 -16.89 -1.20
CA VAL A 101 -11.94 -16.33 -1.57
C VAL A 101 -11.99 -15.98 -3.05
N ARG A 102 -10.93 -15.37 -3.58
CA ARG A 102 -10.82 -14.98 -4.98
C ARG A 102 -10.74 -16.20 -5.92
N THR A 103 -9.96 -17.21 -5.56
CA THR A 103 -9.83 -18.44 -6.37
C THR A 103 -11.15 -19.21 -6.41
N LEU A 104 -11.87 -19.25 -5.27
CA LEU A 104 -13.19 -19.88 -5.17
C LEU A 104 -14.31 -19.06 -5.83
N ARG A 105 -14.12 -17.75 -5.98
CA ARG A 105 -15.11 -16.82 -6.57
C ARG A 105 -14.43 -15.84 -7.53
N SER A 106 -14.07 -16.34 -8.71
CA SER A 106 -13.34 -15.55 -9.72
C SER A 106 -14.08 -14.30 -10.22
N ASP A 107 -15.42 -14.26 -10.08
CA ASP A 107 -16.28 -13.12 -10.43
C ASP A 107 -16.82 -12.36 -9.20
N PHE A 108 -16.11 -12.40 -8.06
CA PHE A 108 -16.59 -11.76 -6.84
C PHE A 108 -16.68 -10.24 -6.98
N GLN A 109 -17.89 -9.75 -7.17
CA GLN A 109 -18.23 -8.33 -7.16
C GLN A 109 -18.90 -7.98 -5.84
N ILE A 110 -18.48 -6.89 -5.23
CA ILE A 110 -19.11 -6.37 -4.01
C ILE A 110 -20.13 -5.32 -4.43
N SER A 111 -21.41 -5.57 -4.14
CA SER A 111 -22.48 -4.59 -4.33
C SER A 111 -22.21 -3.31 -3.53
N ASP A 112 -22.69 -2.17 -4.01
CA ASP A 112 -22.43 -0.85 -3.37
C ASP A 112 -22.77 -0.80 -1.89
N ARG A 113 -23.86 -1.45 -1.49
CA ARG A 113 -24.28 -1.56 -0.09
C ARG A 113 -23.28 -2.34 0.76
N ARG A 114 -22.77 -3.49 0.27
CA ARG A 114 -21.77 -4.29 0.98
C ARG A 114 -20.40 -3.61 0.98
N GLY A 115 -20.04 -2.93 -0.11
CA GLY A 115 -18.81 -2.16 -0.22
C GLY A 115 -18.77 -1.08 0.85
N SER A 116 -19.83 -0.26 0.93
CA SER A 116 -19.93 0.81 1.92
C SER A 116 -19.85 0.33 3.38
N ILE A 117 -20.34 -0.87 3.68
CA ILE A 117 -20.26 -1.48 5.02
C ILE A 117 -18.84 -1.99 5.31
N LEU A 118 -18.16 -2.55 4.31
CA LEU A 118 -16.82 -3.10 4.45
C LEU A 118 -15.72 -2.02 4.41
N ALA A 119 -15.96 -0.89 3.73
CA ALA A 119 -15.05 0.24 3.63
C ALA A 119 -14.37 0.64 4.96
N PRO A 120 -15.11 0.88 6.07
CA PRO A 120 -14.49 1.22 7.35
C PRO A 120 -13.60 0.11 7.92
N ILE A 121 -14.02 -1.16 7.80
CA ILE A 121 -13.27 -2.31 8.34
C ILE A 121 -11.98 -2.49 7.55
N VAL A 122 -12.08 -2.53 6.22
CA VAL A 122 -10.93 -2.67 5.34
C VAL A 122 -9.99 -1.47 5.49
N GLY A 123 -10.54 -0.25 5.65
CA GLY A 123 -9.78 0.95 5.94
C GLY A 123 -8.96 0.85 7.21
N PHE A 124 -9.62 0.53 8.33
CA PHE A 124 -8.97 0.35 9.61
C PHE A 124 -7.83 -0.68 9.55
N VAL A 125 -8.11 -1.88 9.02
CA VAL A 125 -7.12 -2.95 8.89
C VAL A 125 -5.98 -2.52 7.95
N ALA A 126 -6.28 -1.88 6.83
CA ALA A 126 -5.27 -1.39 5.90
C ALA A 126 -4.37 -0.32 6.53
N GLY A 127 -4.91 0.55 7.38
CA GLY A 127 -4.15 1.54 8.14
C GLY A 127 -3.16 0.89 9.10
N ILE A 128 -3.60 -0.11 9.88
CA ILE A 128 -2.72 -0.85 10.80
C ILE A 128 -1.52 -1.41 10.04
N PHE A 129 -1.78 -2.12 8.94
CA PHE A 129 -0.71 -2.70 8.13
C PHE A 129 0.15 -1.66 7.41
N GLN A 130 -0.41 -0.49 7.05
CA GLN A 130 0.40 0.58 6.47
C GLN A 130 1.51 1.01 7.42
N SER A 131 1.16 1.33 8.66
CA SER A 131 2.16 1.80 9.63
C SER A 131 3.08 0.69 10.10
N ALA A 132 2.53 -0.49 10.38
CA ALA A 132 3.29 -1.57 10.96
C ALA A 132 4.27 -2.25 10.00
N THR A 133 3.84 -2.47 8.76
CA THR A 133 4.61 -3.28 7.81
C THR A 133 4.94 -2.53 6.53
N GLY A 134 4.41 -1.31 6.33
CA GLY A 134 4.53 -0.58 5.07
C GLY A 134 3.70 -1.19 3.93
N LEU A 135 2.88 -2.22 4.22
CA LEU A 135 2.20 -3.05 3.21
C LEU A 135 0.68 -3.10 3.46
N SER A 136 -0.02 -2.03 3.10
CA SER A 136 -1.49 -1.95 3.20
C SER A 136 -2.23 -2.48 1.97
N PHE A 137 -1.56 -2.55 0.81
CA PHE A 137 -2.17 -2.98 -0.44
C PHE A 137 -2.79 -4.38 -0.42
N PRO A 138 -2.19 -5.41 0.22
CA PRO A 138 -2.81 -6.73 0.26
C PRO A 138 -4.14 -6.75 1.01
N VAL A 139 -4.43 -5.72 1.81
CA VAL A 139 -5.70 -5.53 2.51
C VAL A 139 -6.71 -4.79 1.63
N PHE A 140 -6.36 -3.59 1.15
CA PHE A 140 -7.32 -2.74 0.42
C PHE A 140 -7.39 -3.02 -1.08
N GLY A 141 -6.32 -3.53 -1.70
CA GLY A 141 -6.25 -3.85 -3.12
C GLY A 141 -7.36 -4.80 -3.57
N PRO A 142 -7.58 -5.91 -2.85
CA PRO A 142 -8.79 -6.73 -2.94
C PRO A 142 -10.11 -5.97 -3.05
N TYR A 143 -10.32 -5.08 -2.09
CA TYR A 143 -11.54 -4.33 -1.94
C TYR A 143 -11.74 -3.39 -3.14
N LEU A 144 -10.71 -2.63 -3.51
CA LEU A 144 -10.77 -1.73 -4.66
C LEU A 144 -10.94 -2.48 -5.98
N GLN A 145 -10.36 -3.67 -6.13
CA GLN A 145 -10.56 -4.52 -7.31
C GLN A 145 -12.01 -5.00 -7.41
N ALA A 146 -12.63 -5.38 -6.29
CA ALA A 146 -14.02 -5.83 -6.26
C ALA A 146 -15.04 -4.72 -6.60
N ARG A 147 -14.66 -3.43 -6.52
CA ARG A 147 -15.48 -2.29 -6.99
C ARG A 147 -15.36 -2.05 -8.51
N GLN A 148 -14.49 -2.80 -9.21
CA GLN A 148 -14.28 -2.73 -10.66
C GLN A 148 -14.04 -1.31 -11.21
N PHE A 149 -13.36 -0.46 -10.45
CA PHE A 149 -13.00 0.87 -10.92
C PHE A 149 -12.19 0.82 -12.21
N GLY A 150 -12.39 1.81 -13.08
CA GLY A 150 -11.46 2.08 -14.16
C GLY A 150 -10.05 2.29 -13.61
N ARG A 151 -9.05 1.97 -14.41
CA ARG A 151 -7.63 1.99 -14.02
C ARG A 151 -7.20 3.30 -13.35
N ASP A 152 -7.55 4.43 -13.94
CA ASP A 152 -7.15 5.76 -13.44
C ASP A 152 -7.82 6.07 -12.10
N ARG A 153 -9.09 5.68 -11.94
CA ARG A 153 -9.83 5.84 -10.69
C ARG A 153 -9.32 4.90 -9.59
N PHE A 154 -8.94 3.67 -9.94
CA PHE A 154 -8.27 2.75 -9.01
C PHE A 154 -6.94 3.34 -8.52
N ALA A 155 -6.13 3.86 -9.45
CA ALA A 155 -4.84 4.47 -9.14
C ALA A 155 -5.00 5.74 -8.30
N PHE A 156 -6.02 6.55 -8.58
CA PHE A 156 -6.37 7.75 -7.80
C PHE A 156 -6.80 7.37 -6.38
N ASN A 157 -7.79 6.49 -6.21
CA ASN A 157 -8.29 6.07 -4.91
C ASN A 157 -7.19 5.44 -4.05
N SER A 158 -6.37 4.58 -4.65
CA SER A 158 -5.22 3.98 -3.98
C SER A 158 -4.20 5.02 -3.54
N SER A 159 -3.90 6.00 -4.41
CA SER A 159 -2.95 7.08 -4.07
C SER A 159 -3.52 8.04 -3.04
N ALA A 160 -4.83 8.29 -3.02
CA ALA A 160 -5.51 9.10 -2.00
C ALA A 160 -5.37 8.46 -0.62
N LEU A 161 -5.72 7.17 -0.53
CA LEU A 161 -5.57 6.38 0.68
C LEU A 161 -4.12 6.39 1.19
N LEU A 162 -3.18 6.03 0.32
CA LEU A 162 -1.78 5.92 0.70
C LEU A 162 -1.12 7.27 0.99
N ALA A 163 -1.57 8.38 0.38
CA ALA A 163 -1.08 9.72 0.71
C ALA A 163 -1.48 10.11 2.14
N VAL A 164 -2.76 9.92 2.50
CA VAL A 164 -3.24 10.24 3.84
C VAL A 164 -2.59 9.34 4.87
N PHE A 165 -2.51 8.03 4.60
CA PHE A 165 -1.86 7.12 5.55
C PHE A 165 -0.37 7.44 5.71
N ALA A 166 0.36 7.76 4.63
CA ALA A 166 1.76 8.15 4.75
C ALA A 166 1.95 9.44 5.57
N ALA A 167 1.07 10.42 5.43
CA ALA A 167 1.11 11.65 6.23
C ALA A 167 0.85 11.37 7.73
N VAL A 168 -0.16 10.55 8.04
CA VAL A 168 -0.46 10.15 9.42
C VAL A 168 0.65 9.28 10.00
N GLN A 169 1.19 8.37 9.20
CA GLN A 169 2.33 7.53 9.56
C GLN A 169 3.55 8.39 9.89
N PHE A 170 3.87 9.38 9.06
CA PHE A 170 4.95 10.34 9.32
C PHE A 170 4.76 11.06 10.66
N ALA A 171 3.56 11.60 10.90
CA ALA A 171 3.24 12.29 12.16
C ALA A 171 3.34 11.35 13.37
N SER A 172 2.83 10.12 13.25
CA SER A 172 2.84 9.13 14.32
C SER A 172 4.26 8.67 14.65
N PHE A 173 5.06 8.35 13.63
CA PHE A 173 6.45 7.90 13.81
C PHE A 173 7.32 9.02 14.40
N THR A 174 7.08 10.28 14.00
CA THR A 174 7.76 11.43 14.61
C THR A 174 7.36 11.58 16.08
N SER A 175 6.08 11.36 16.41
CA SER A 175 5.57 11.47 17.79
C SER A 175 6.03 10.33 18.71
N PHE A 176 6.39 9.18 18.14
CA PHE A 176 6.89 8.01 18.87
C PHE A 176 8.43 7.89 18.82
N ASP A 177 9.12 8.93 18.36
CA ASP A 177 10.59 8.95 18.20
C ASP A 177 11.16 7.80 17.33
N LEU A 178 10.34 7.28 16.41
CA LEU A 178 10.72 6.22 15.46
C LEU A 178 11.44 6.75 14.22
N LEU A 179 11.46 8.08 14.01
CA LEU A 179 12.13 8.73 12.89
C LEU A 179 13.39 9.48 13.36
N THR A 180 14.54 8.89 13.11
CA THR A 180 15.83 9.56 13.30
C THR A 180 16.14 10.50 12.12
N PRO A 181 16.97 11.54 12.32
CA PRO A 181 17.40 12.41 11.23
C PRO A 181 18.09 11.67 10.07
N SER A 182 18.80 10.57 10.36
CA SER A 182 19.42 9.73 9.33
C SER A 182 18.37 9.04 8.46
N LEU A 183 17.34 8.43 9.07
CA LEU A 183 16.22 7.81 8.34
C LEU A 183 15.48 8.82 7.46
N MET A 184 15.30 10.05 7.94
CA MET A 184 14.70 11.13 7.15
C MET A 184 15.59 11.53 5.96
N ALA A 185 16.91 11.62 6.14
CA ALA A 185 17.85 11.92 5.07
C ALA A 185 17.89 10.80 4.01
N GLU A 186 17.91 9.54 4.45
CA GLU A 186 17.83 8.38 3.55
C GLU A 186 16.51 8.36 2.78
N GLY A 187 15.39 8.63 3.45
CA GLY A 187 14.08 8.79 2.82
C GLY A 187 14.08 9.90 1.78
N ALA A 188 14.70 11.04 2.07
CA ALA A 188 14.83 12.15 1.13
C ALA A 188 15.72 11.78 -0.08
N LEU A 189 16.85 11.10 0.12
CA LEU A 189 17.70 10.62 -0.97
C LEU A 189 16.96 9.59 -1.84
N ALA A 190 16.15 8.73 -1.23
CA ALA A 190 15.35 7.73 -1.91
C ALA A 190 14.25 8.33 -2.80
N VAL A 191 13.88 9.61 -2.61
CA VAL A 191 13.00 10.35 -3.52
C VAL A 191 13.63 10.53 -4.89
N ILE A 192 14.95 10.69 -5.00
CA ILE A 192 15.64 10.95 -6.28
C ILE A 192 15.40 9.83 -7.31
N PRO A 193 15.76 8.55 -7.04
CA PRO A 193 15.50 7.48 -7.99
C PRO A 193 14.00 7.23 -8.21
N MET A 194 13.15 7.53 -7.21
CA MET A 194 11.70 7.44 -7.33
C MET A 194 11.14 8.49 -8.30
N ALA A 195 11.57 9.75 -8.18
CA ALA A 195 11.12 10.86 -9.00
C ALA A 195 11.50 10.71 -10.48
N ILE A 196 12.61 10.02 -10.76
CA ILE A 196 13.02 9.67 -12.14
C ILE A 196 12.15 8.54 -12.71
N ALA A 197 11.94 7.47 -11.94
CA ALA A 197 11.27 6.27 -12.43
C ALA A 197 9.74 6.39 -12.49
N LEU A 198 9.12 7.16 -11.59
CA LEU A 198 7.67 7.31 -11.51
C LEU A 198 7.06 7.90 -12.80
N PRO A 199 7.57 9.00 -13.39
CA PRO A 199 7.07 9.53 -14.66
C PRO A 199 7.26 8.59 -15.85
N ILE A 200 8.31 7.75 -15.83
CA ILE A 200 8.54 6.73 -16.87
C ILE A 200 7.45 5.66 -16.77
N GLY A 201 7.16 5.20 -15.55
CA GLY A 201 6.04 4.29 -15.28
C GLY A 201 4.70 4.85 -15.74
N ILE A 202 4.40 6.12 -15.44
CA ILE A 202 3.15 6.81 -15.84
C ILE A 202 3.02 6.96 -17.37
N ARG A 203 4.14 7.07 -18.10
CA ARG A 203 4.10 7.06 -19.56
C ARG A 203 3.89 5.65 -20.12
N ALA A 204 4.62 4.66 -19.61
CA ALA A 204 4.51 3.25 -20.03
C ALA A 204 3.09 2.72 -19.82
N ALA A 205 2.50 3.08 -18.69
CA ALA A 205 1.11 2.97 -18.32
C ALA A 205 0.11 3.12 -19.49
N ARG A 206 0.28 4.11 -20.38
CA ARG A 206 -0.68 4.37 -21.47
C ARG A 206 -0.84 3.22 -22.47
N HIS A 207 0.09 2.27 -22.48
CA HIS A 207 0.10 1.12 -23.39
C HIS A 207 -0.54 -0.14 -22.78
N PHE A 208 -1.02 -0.08 -21.53
CA PHE A 208 -1.65 -1.22 -20.86
C PHE A 208 -3.16 -1.24 -21.06
N ASN A 209 -3.68 -2.35 -21.61
CA ASN A 209 -5.12 -2.63 -21.61
C ASN A 209 -5.58 -3.11 -20.23
N LYS A 210 -6.91 -3.07 -19.99
CA LYS A 210 -7.54 -3.47 -18.71
C LYS A 210 -7.10 -4.88 -18.24
N LYS A 211 -7.06 -5.84 -19.16
CA LYS A 211 -6.69 -7.24 -18.88
C LYS A 211 -5.24 -7.36 -18.37
N ASN A 212 -4.31 -6.62 -18.96
CA ASN A 212 -2.91 -6.63 -18.55
C ASN A 212 -2.71 -5.92 -17.21
N PHE A 213 -3.49 -4.87 -16.94
CA PHE A 213 -3.49 -4.21 -15.64
C PHE A 213 -3.98 -5.14 -14.52
N ASP A 214 -5.09 -5.83 -14.74
CA ASP A 214 -5.63 -6.79 -13.76
C ASP A 214 -4.62 -7.91 -13.49
N ARG A 215 -4.01 -8.47 -14.54
CA ARG A 215 -2.93 -9.47 -14.40
C ARG A 215 -1.73 -8.96 -13.61
N LEU A 216 -1.33 -7.71 -13.84
CA LEU A 216 -0.21 -7.11 -13.13
C LEU A 216 -0.51 -6.96 -11.63
N VAL A 217 -1.69 -6.47 -11.27
CA VAL A 217 -2.13 -6.38 -9.86
C VAL A 217 -2.13 -7.75 -9.19
N VAL A 218 -2.64 -8.77 -9.87
CA VAL A 218 -2.65 -10.15 -9.37
C VAL A 218 -1.25 -10.69 -9.19
N GLY A 219 -0.38 -10.48 -10.17
CA GLY A 219 1.03 -10.87 -10.08
C GLY A 219 1.71 -10.22 -8.88
N MET A 220 1.42 -8.95 -8.61
CA MET A 220 1.94 -8.25 -7.42
C MET A 220 1.41 -8.85 -6.11
N LEU A 221 0.12 -9.21 -6.05
CA LEU A 221 -0.45 -9.88 -4.88
C LEU A 221 0.19 -11.26 -4.66
N LEU A 222 0.43 -12.03 -5.72
CA LEU A 222 1.10 -13.33 -5.65
C LEU A 222 2.54 -13.18 -5.18
N VAL A 223 3.31 -12.24 -5.74
CA VAL A 223 4.69 -11.98 -5.29
C VAL A 223 4.70 -11.57 -3.82
N THR A 224 3.77 -10.69 -3.40
CA THR A 224 3.67 -10.28 -2.00
C THR A 224 3.35 -11.47 -1.09
N ALA A 225 2.39 -12.30 -1.49
CA ALA A 225 2.03 -13.52 -0.76
C ALA A 225 3.23 -14.45 -0.62
N THR A 226 3.95 -14.73 -1.71
CA THR A 226 5.13 -15.59 -1.72
C THR A 226 6.22 -15.04 -0.80
N ILE A 227 6.53 -13.74 -0.88
CA ILE A 227 7.55 -13.12 -0.01
C ILE A 227 7.14 -13.22 1.47
N LEU A 228 5.87 -12.97 1.79
CA LEU A 228 5.36 -13.08 3.15
C LEU A 228 5.45 -14.52 3.68
N VAL A 229 5.10 -15.50 2.85
CA VAL A 229 5.19 -16.92 3.19
C VAL A 229 6.65 -17.33 3.42
N PHE A 230 7.56 -16.96 2.52
CA PHE A 230 8.99 -17.27 2.68
C PHE A 230 9.58 -16.66 3.94
N ARG A 231 9.26 -15.40 4.26
CA ARG A 231 9.67 -14.80 5.53
C ARG A 231 9.02 -15.47 6.72
N GLY A 232 7.73 -15.78 6.64
CA GLY A 232 7.01 -16.52 7.67
C GLY A 232 7.65 -17.88 7.99
N PHE A 233 8.19 -18.57 6.97
CA PHE A 233 8.90 -19.84 7.14
C PHE A 233 10.34 -19.69 7.65
N GLN A 234 11.04 -18.59 7.35
CA GLN A 234 12.37 -18.32 7.91
C GLN A 234 12.35 -17.89 9.39
N ILE A 235 11.16 -17.63 9.93
CA ILE A 235 10.93 -17.33 11.34
C ILE A 235 10.75 -18.62 12.17
N PHE A 236 10.68 -19.80 11.52
CA PHE A 236 10.70 -21.13 12.17
C PHE A 236 12.09 -21.77 12.10
#